data_AF-A0A6B2BXC6-F1
#
_entry.id   AF-A0A6B2BXC6-F1
#
_cell.length_a   1.000
_cell.length_b   1.000
_cell.length_c   1.000
_cell.angle_alpha   90.00
_cell.angle_beta   90.00
_cell.angle_gamma   90.00
#
_symmetry.space_group_name_H-M   'P 1'
#
loop_
_entity.id
_entity.type
_entity.pdbx_description
1 polymer ?
#
loop_
_entity_poly.entity_id
_entity_poly.type
_entity_poly.pdbx_seq_one_letter_code
_entity_poly.pdbx_strand_id
1 'polypeptide(L)'
;MLSSGQLLGHEGREPNSPAMPEEGIHEVTYSNKRTNVVRLFPNGFQERKLKKLANVSAKLFNEINYERRQQFFQQHHVDFDTTWDKYYEKYKEELGVNAQAVMKKNNEAWNSFFSLLKLKKEGKLPPFIKRVSPPKYWKDRETKKRKLMLVIRQDRYVVDE
;
A
#
# COMPACT_ATOMS: atom_id res chain seq x y z
N MET A 1 62.19 44.32 -26.57
CA MET A 1 61.49 43.39 -27.48
C MET A 1 60.00 43.73 -27.47
N LEU A 2 59.41 43.77 -28.66
CA LEU A 2 57.98 43.57 -29.01
C LEU A 2 57.32 42.46 -28.14
N SER A 3 56.03 42.34 -27.87
CA SER A 3 54.78 43.03 -28.23
C SER A 3 53.63 42.30 -27.50
N SER A 4 52.45 42.95 -27.41
CA SER A 4 51.08 42.38 -27.34
C SER A 4 50.71 41.51 -26.13
N GLY A 5 49.51 41.56 -25.54
CA GLY A 5 48.25 42.17 -25.92
C GLY A 5 47.11 41.28 -25.38
N GLN A 6 46.06 41.93 -24.89
CA GLN A 6 44.65 41.51 -24.93
C GLN A 6 44.09 40.52 -23.90
N LEU A 7 43.11 41.05 -23.16
CA LEU A 7 41.92 40.37 -22.64
C LEU A 7 41.07 39.79 -23.77
N LEU A 8 40.76 38.50 -23.72
CA LEU A 8 39.51 37.84 -24.16
C LEU A 8 39.63 36.35 -23.73
N GLY A 9 38.64 35.63 -23.25
CA GLY A 9 37.24 35.90 -23.01
C GLY A 9 36.60 34.62 -22.46
N HIS A 10 35.52 34.79 -21.70
CA HIS A 10 34.34 33.94 -21.78
C HIS A 10 34.53 32.41 -21.80
N GLU A 11 35.08 31.82 -20.73
CA GLU A 11 34.73 30.42 -20.41
C GLU A 11 33.36 30.43 -19.74
N GLY A 12 32.33 30.43 -20.58
CA GLY A 12 30.97 30.16 -20.16
C GLY A 12 30.95 28.78 -19.51
N ARG A 13 30.71 28.74 -18.19
CA ARG A 13 30.30 27.51 -17.52
C ARG A 13 29.01 27.08 -18.21
N GLU A 14 29.05 25.96 -18.95
CA GLU A 14 27.84 25.37 -19.49
C GLU A 14 26.83 25.22 -18.35
N PRO A 15 25.57 25.66 -18.53
CA PRO A 15 24.52 25.35 -17.58
C PRO A 15 24.40 23.83 -17.53
N ASN A 16 24.65 23.25 -16.36
CA ASN A 16 24.33 21.86 -16.08
C ASN A 16 22.89 21.60 -16.59
N SER A 17 22.71 20.61 -17.46
CA SER A 17 21.39 20.21 -17.95
C SER A 17 20.40 20.08 -16.78
N PRO A 18 19.14 20.55 -16.90
CA PRO A 18 18.18 20.44 -15.82
C PRO A 18 18.01 18.96 -15.45
N ALA A 19 18.24 18.60 -14.19
CA ALA A 19 18.06 17.24 -13.68
C ALA A 19 16.58 16.81 -13.58
N MET A 20 15.66 17.60 -14.13
CA MET A 20 14.22 17.37 -14.08
C MET A 20 13.76 16.90 -15.46
N PRO A 21 13.39 15.62 -15.65
CA PRO A 21 12.63 15.25 -16.84
C PRO A 21 11.28 15.99 -16.78
N GLU A 22 10.89 16.54 -17.93
CA GLU A 22 9.68 17.35 -18.13
C GLU A 22 8.53 16.96 -17.21
N GLU A 23 8.10 17.92 -16.39
CA GLU A 23 6.99 17.79 -15.46
C GLU A 23 5.69 17.57 -16.24
N GLY A 24 5.34 16.31 -16.46
CA GLY A 24 3.97 15.94 -16.74
C GLY A 24 3.11 16.39 -15.56
N ILE A 25 2.32 17.44 -15.77
CA ILE A 25 1.29 17.87 -14.81
C ILE A 25 0.26 16.75 -14.76
N HIS A 26 0.37 15.88 -13.75
CA HIS A 26 -0.67 14.92 -13.42
C HIS A 26 -1.60 15.60 -12.40
N GLU A 27 -2.86 15.76 -12.77
CA GLU A 27 -3.89 16.26 -11.85
C GLU A 27 -4.03 15.28 -10.68
N VAL A 28 -3.44 15.61 -9.53
CA VAL A 28 -3.62 14.85 -8.29
C VAL A 28 -4.90 15.35 -7.64
N THR A 29 -6.01 14.63 -7.87
CA THR A 29 -7.25 14.89 -7.13
C THR A 29 -7.05 14.48 -5.66
N TYR A 30 -6.74 15.45 -4.79
CA TYR A 30 -6.67 15.22 -3.35
C TYR A 30 -8.10 15.03 -2.79
N SER A 31 -8.60 13.79 -2.74
CA SER A 31 -9.60 13.48 -1.71
C SER A 31 -8.86 13.50 -0.38
N ASN A 32 -9.07 14.55 0.42
CA ASN A 32 -8.36 14.75 1.68
C ASN A 32 -8.64 13.59 2.64
N LYS A 33 -7.76 12.59 2.68
CA LYS A 33 -7.81 11.47 3.61
C LYS A 33 -6.96 11.82 4.82
N ARG A 34 -7.59 12.28 5.90
CA ARG A 34 -6.92 12.53 7.17
C ARG A 34 -6.48 11.20 7.78
N THR A 35 -5.22 11.12 8.19
CA THR A 35 -4.67 9.98 8.93
C THR A 35 -4.35 10.46 10.33
N ASN A 36 -5.12 10.01 11.33
CA ASN A 36 -4.84 10.27 12.73
C ASN A 36 -4.13 9.07 13.36
N VAL A 37 -3.07 9.34 14.11
CA VAL A 37 -2.35 8.32 14.87
C VAL A 37 -2.70 8.51 16.34
N VAL A 38 -3.37 7.52 16.92
CA VAL A 38 -3.76 7.52 18.33
C VAL A 38 -2.95 6.49 19.10
N ARG A 39 -2.56 6.83 20.33
CA ARG A 39 -1.91 5.90 21.25
C ARG A 39 -2.98 5.28 22.15
N LEU A 40 -3.10 3.96 22.11
CA LEU A 40 -4.04 3.23 22.96
C LEU A 40 -3.39 2.89 24.30
N PHE A 41 -4.14 3.04 25.39
CA PHE A 41 -3.75 2.62 26.75
C PHE A 41 -4.70 1.52 27.27
N PRO A 42 -4.67 0.32 26.68
CA PRO A 42 -5.57 -0.76 27.09
C PRO A 42 -5.12 -1.37 28.43
N ASN A 43 -6.07 -1.85 29.22
CA ASN A 43 -5.77 -2.73 30.34
C ASN A 43 -5.38 -4.14 29.85
N GLY A 44 -4.85 -4.99 30.74
CA GLY A 44 -4.36 -6.32 30.35
C GLY A 44 -5.43 -7.26 29.78
N PHE A 45 -6.71 -7.07 30.08
CA PHE A 45 -7.80 -7.82 29.46
C PHE A 45 -8.12 -7.31 28.05
N GLN A 46 -8.25 -5.99 27.89
CA GLN A 46 -8.48 -5.33 26.60
C GLN A 46 -7.34 -5.62 25.63
N GLU A 47 -6.09 -5.57 26.08
CA GLU A 47 -4.93 -5.85 25.25
C GLU A 47 -4.96 -7.28 24.70
N ARG A 48 -5.25 -8.27 25.55
CA ARG A 48 -5.40 -9.67 25.11
C ARG A 48 -6.51 -9.83 24.08
N LYS A 49 -7.65 -9.17 24.29
CA LYS A 49 -8.78 -9.18 23.35
C LYS A 49 -8.41 -8.54 22.01
N LEU A 50 -7.79 -7.36 22.03
CA LEU A 50 -7.32 -6.66 20.82
C LEU A 50 -6.28 -7.48 20.06
N LYS A 51 -5.31 -8.07 20.75
CA LYS A 51 -4.30 -8.95 20.14
C LYS A 51 -4.95 -10.17 19.47
N LYS A 52 -5.96 -10.80 20.10
CA LYS A 52 -6.70 -11.91 19.50
C LYS A 52 -7.40 -11.48 18.21
N LEU A 53 -8.17 -10.39 18.24
CA LEU A 53 -8.87 -9.85 17.07
C LEU A 53 -7.91 -9.45 15.94
N ALA A 54 -6.81 -8.80 16.29
CA ALA A 54 -5.79 -8.39 15.33
C ALA A 54 -5.07 -9.59 14.69
N ASN A 55 -4.87 -10.67 15.45
CA ASN A 55 -4.28 -11.90 14.94
C ASN A 55 -5.22 -12.63 13.96
N VAL A 56 -6.52 -12.67 14.26
CA VAL A 56 -7.56 -13.25 13.38
C VAL A 56 -7.71 -12.41 12.11
N SER A 57 -7.73 -11.08 12.23
CA SER A 57 -7.78 -10.15 11.10
C SER A 57 -6.57 -10.33 10.16
N ALA A 58 -5.35 -10.43 10.72
CA ALA A 58 -4.17 -10.74 9.92
C ALA A 58 -4.22 -12.14 9.28
N LYS A 59 -4.85 -13.12 9.94
CA LYS A 59 -5.08 -14.46 9.38
C LYS A 59 -5.99 -14.40 8.16
N LEU A 60 -7.16 -13.78 8.30
CA LEU A 60 -8.12 -13.58 7.22
C LEU A 60 -7.46 -12.92 6.01
N PHE A 61 -6.76 -11.80 6.22
CA PHE A 61 -6.06 -11.11 5.13
C PHE A 61 -5.06 -12.03 4.43
N ASN A 62 -4.26 -12.79 5.19
CA ASN A 62 -3.23 -13.64 4.61
C ASN A 62 -3.81 -14.83 3.85
N GLU A 63 -4.89 -15.45 4.34
CA GLU A 63 -5.51 -16.58 3.67
C GLU A 63 -6.18 -16.16 2.35
N ILE A 64 -7.01 -15.11 2.37
CA ILE A 64 -7.63 -14.61 1.12
C ILE A 64 -6.56 -14.14 0.14
N ASN A 65 -5.49 -13.49 0.62
CA ASN A 65 -4.39 -13.08 -0.22
C ASN A 65 -3.62 -14.27 -0.81
N TYR A 66 -3.48 -15.36 -0.06
CA TYR A 66 -2.81 -16.55 -0.55
C TYR A 66 -3.57 -17.13 -1.74
N GLU A 67 -4.88 -17.35 -1.60
CA GLU A 67 -5.73 -17.90 -2.66
C GLU A 67 -5.72 -17.01 -3.90
N ARG A 68 -5.92 -15.70 -3.74
CA ARG A 68 -5.87 -14.73 -4.85
C ARG A 68 -4.51 -14.66 -5.53
N ARG A 69 -3.41 -14.82 -4.77
CA ARG A 69 -2.07 -14.92 -5.37
C ARG A 69 -1.93 -16.18 -6.20
N GLN A 70 -2.44 -17.32 -5.74
CA GLN A 70 -2.43 -18.56 -6.54
C GLN A 70 -3.20 -18.36 -7.85
N GLN A 71 -4.41 -17.81 -7.78
CA GLN A 71 -5.21 -17.47 -8.96
C GLN A 71 -4.44 -16.56 -9.92
N PHE A 72 -3.83 -15.47 -9.40
CA PHE A 72 -3.10 -14.52 -10.23
C PHE A 72 -1.87 -15.14 -10.92
N PHE A 73 -1.11 -16.00 -10.23
CA PHE A 73 0.09 -16.61 -10.81
C PHE A 73 -0.22 -17.78 -11.75
N GLN A 74 -1.37 -18.45 -11.60
CA GLN A 74 -1.77 -19.58 -12.44
C GLN A 74 -2.62 -19.14 -13.63
N GLN A 75 -3.53 -18.19 -13.45
CA GLN A 75 -4.56 -17.81 -14.41
C GLN A 75 -4.49 -16.34 -14.83
N HIS A 76 -3.59 -15.54 -14.23
CA HIS A 76 -3.49 -14.08 -14.45
C HIS A 76 -4.78 -13.30 -14.14
N HIS A 77 -5.69 -13.90 -13.38
CA HIS A 77 -6.95 -13.33 -12.93
C HIS A 77 -7.10 -13.49 -11.42
N VAL A 78 -7.90 -12.62 -10.79
CA VAL A 78 -8.23 -12.70 -9.36
C VAL A 78 -9.74 -12.62 -9.24
N ASP A 79 -10.33 -13.68 -8.70
CA ASP A 79 -11.76 -13.77 -8.47
C ASP A 79 -12.09 -13.14 -7.11
N PHE A 80 -12.65 -11.94 -7.12
CA PHE A 80 -13.00 -11.22 -5.92
C PHE A 80 -14.29 -11.72 -5.26
N ASP A 81 -15.26 -12.16 -6.06
CA ASP A 81 -16.62 -12.46 -5.60
C ASP A 81 -16.67 -13.83 -4.92
N THR A 82 -16.13 -14.87 -5.57
CA THR A 82 -16.08 -16.22 -4.98
C THR A 82 -15.22 -16.23 -3.71
N THR A 83 -14.08 -15.52 -3.74
CA THR A 83 -13.23 -15.41 -2.54
C THR A 83 -13.90 -14.56 -1.46
N TRP A 84 -14.79 -13.65 -1.83
CA TRP A 84 -15.51 -12.84 -0.86
C TRP A 84 -16.44 -13.70 -0.01
N ASP A 85 -17.39 -14.39 -0.63
CA ASP A 85 -18.41 -15.16 0.08
C ASP A 85 -17.78 -16.26 0.94
N LYS A 86 -16.82 -17.00 0.37
CA LYS A 86 -16.08 -18.06 1.07
C LYS A 86 -15.41 -17.59 2.36
N TYR A 87 -14.69 -16.47 2.30
CA TYR A 87 -13.93 -15.99 3.46
C TYR A 87 -14.77 -15.16 4.43
N TYR A 88 -15.83 -14.50 3.95
CA TYR A 88 -16.79 -13.85 4.83
C TYR A 88 -17.50 -14.90 5.70
N GLU A 89 -18.05 -15.95 5.09
CA GLU A 89 -18.74 -17.03 5.82
C GLU A 89 -17.83 -17.72 6.84
N LYS A 90 -16.54 -17.89 6.51
CA LYS A 90 -15.56 -18.49 7.41
C LYS A 90 -15.23 -17.62 8.64
N TYR A 91 -15.25 -16.29 8.51
CA TYR A 91 -14.74 -15.37 9.54
C TYR A 91 -15.80 -14.47 10.17
N LYS A 92 -17.05 -14.49 9.70
CA LYS A 92 -18.13 -13.65 10.22
C LYS A 92 -18.43 -13.91 11.71
N GLU A 93 -18.28 -15.14 12.19
CA GLU A 93 -18.52 -15.45 13.62
C GLU A 93 -17.43 -14.84 14.53
N GLU A 94 -16.18 -14.79 14.07
CA GLU A 94 -15.06 -14.29 14.89
C GLU A 94 -14.87 -12.78 14.80
N LEU A 95 -15.06 -12.18 13.62
CA LEU A 95 -14.79 -10.76 13.35
C LEU A 95 -16.07 -9.95 13.12
N GLY A 96 -17.21 -10.60 12.95
CA GLY A 96 -18.46 -9.95 12.58
C GLY A 96 -18.29 -9.10 11.33
N VAL A 97 -18.80 -7.89 11.41
CA VAL A 97 -18.78 -6.92 10.32
C VAL A 97 -17.35 -6.45 9.97
N ASN A 98 -16.38 -6.61 10.87
CA ASN A 98 -14.99 -6.27 10.58
C ASN A 98 -14.33 -7.26 9.60
N ALA A 99 -14.88 -8.47 9.41
CA ALA A 99 -14.41 -9.39 8.37
C ALA A 99 -14.46 -8.71 6.99
N GLN A 100 -15.59 -8.08 6.67
CA GLN A 100 -15.76 -7.33 5.43
C GLN A 100 -14.76 -6.18 5.30
N ALA A 101 -14.46 -5.49 6.41
CA ALA A 101 -13.49 -4.39 6.40
C ALA A 101 -12.06 -4.89 6.10
N VAL A 102 -11.64 -6.02 6.68
CA VAL A 102 -10.36 -6.66 6.36
C VAL A 102 -10.31 -7.08 4.89
N MET A 103 -11.38 -7.67 4.37
CA MET A 103 -11.46 -8.11 2.98
C MET A 103 -11.44 -6.92 2.01
N LYS A 104 -12.15 -5.81 2.32
CA LYS A 104 -12.05 -4.56 1.56
C LYS A 104 -10.62 -4.05 1.50
N LYS A 105 -9.87 -4.08 2.60
CA LYS A 105 -8.45 -3.70 2.61
C LYS A 105 -7.59 -4.61 1.71
N ASN A 106 -7.92 -5.88 1.60
CA ASN A 106 -7.26 -6.76 0.64
C ASN A 106 -7.63 -6.41 -0.81
N ASN A 107 -8.91 -6.14 -1.10
CA ASN A 107 -9.37 -5.69 -2.41
C ASN A 107 -8.68 -4.39 -2.82
N GLU A 108 -8.58 -3.41 -1.92
CA GLU A 108 -7.87 -2.14 -2.15
C GLU A 108 -6.39 -2.38 -2.52
N ALA A 109 -5.71 -3.31 -1.85
CA ALA A 109 -4.32 -3.65 -2.14
C ALA A 109 -4.15 -4.28 -3.53
N TRP A 110 -5.08 -5.17 -3.93
CA TRP A 110 -5.07 -5.76 -5.27
C TRP A 110 -5.43 -4.77 -6.37
N ASN A 111 -6.46 -3.94 -6.16
CA ASN A 111 -6.85 -2.89 -7.09
C ASN A 111 -5.69 -1.92 -7.32
N SER A 112 -5.00 -1.50 -6.24
CA SER A 112 -3.80 -0.67 -6.34
C SER A 112 -2.70 -1.35 -7.16
N PHE A 113 -2.49 -2.66 -6.97
CA PHE A 113 -1.53 -3.43 -7.75
C PHE A 113 -1.90 -3.47 -9.24
N PHE A 114 -3.16 -3.69 -9.58
CA PHE A 114 -3.62 -3.68 -10.98
C PHE A 114 -3.50 -2.30 -11.63
N SER A 115 -3.81 -1.23 -10.91
CA SER A 115 -3.59 0.14 -11.38
C SER A 115 -2.11 0.40 -11.68
N LEU A 116 -1.20 -0.05 -10.80
CA LEU A 116 0.25 0.07 -11.04
C LEU A 116 0.71 -0.77 -12.23
N LEU A 117 0.14 -1.96 -12.46
CA LEU A 117 0.43 -2.76 -13.65
C LEU A 117 -0.03 -2.06 -14.94
N LYS A 118 -1.20 -1.40 -14.93
CA LYS A 118 -1.69 -0.62 -16.06
C LYS A 118 -0.75 0.55 -16.37
N LEU A 119 -0.37 1.34 -15.36
CA LEU A 119 0.59 2.45 -15.52
C LEU A 119 1.94 1.97 -16.04
N LYS A 120 2.42 0.82 -15.58
CA LYS A 120 3.66 0.21 -16.08
C LYS A 120 3.56 -0.16 -17.56
N LYS A 121 2.43 -0.69 -18.03
CA LYS A 121 2.20 -1.00 -19.45
C LYS A 121 2.15 0.26 -20.31
N GLU A 122 1.60 1.35 -19.77
CA GLU A 122 1.52 2.66 -20.45
C GLU A 122 2.82 3.47 -20.39
N GLY A 123 3.87 3.01 -19.71
CA GLY A 123 5.12 3.76 -19.53
C GLY A 123 5.02 4.97 -18.60
N LYS A 124 3.88 5.16 -17.92
CA LYS A 124 3.60 6.29 -17.01
C LYS A 124 3.97 6.01 -15.56
N LEU A 125 4.75 4.96 -15.31
CA LEU A 125 5.16 4.62 -13.96
C LEU A 125 6.30 5.56 -13.53
N PRO A 126 6.24 6.16 -12.33
CA PRO A 126 7.31 7.03 -11.87
C PRO A 126 8.68 6.33 -11.90
N PRO A 127 9.76 7.02 -12.31
CA PRO A 127 11.06 6.40 -12.58
C PRO A 127 11.70 5.75 -11.34
N PHE A 128 11.33 6.19 -10.14
CA PHE A 128 11.80 5.59 -8.88
C PHE A 128 11.16 4.23 -8.57
N ILE A 129 10.04 3.86 -9.22
CA ILE A 129 9.38 2.56 -9.00
C ILE A 129 10.00 1.50 -9.90
N LYS A 130 11.03 0.83 -9.37
CA LYS A 130 11.76 -0.23 -10.11
C LYS A 130 10.96 -1.53 -10.29
N ARG A 131 10.06 -1.84 -9.35
CA ARG A 131 9.30 -3.10 -9.35
C ARG A 131 7.90 -2.94 -8.80
N VAL A 132 6.92 -3.40 -9.57
CA VAL A 132 5.54 -3.58 -9.11
C VAL A 132 5.39 -5.03 -8.62
N SER A 133 4.91 -5.22 -7.39
CA SER A 133 4.75 -6.54 -6.77
C SER A 133 3.35 -6.73 -6.23
N PRO A 134 2.77 -7.94 -6.28
CA PRO A 134 1.45 -8.20 -5.73
C PRO A 134 1.43 -8.03 -4.21
N PRO A 135 0.24 -7.93 -3.59
CA PRO A 135 0.10 -7.73 -2.16
C PRO A 135 0.89 -8.76 -1.34
N LYS A 136 1.59 -8.25 -0.32
CA LYS A 136 2.39 -9.06 0.61
C LYS A 136 1.54 -9.55 1.77
N TYR A 137 2.06 -10.53 2.49
CA TYR A 137 1.43 -11.04 3.70
C TYR A 137 1.74 -10.14 4.91
N TRP A 138 0.78 -10.04 5.83
CA TRP A 138 0.97 -9.49 7.17
C TRP A 138 1.75 -10.47 8.03
N LYS A 139 3.06 -10.49 7.83
CA LYS A 139 4.01 -11.26 8.61
C LYS A 139 5.30 -10.47 8.80
N ASP A 140 5.91 -10.71 9.93
CA ASP A 140 7.27 -10.26 10.19
C ASP A 140 8.24 -11.05 9.30
N ARG A 141 9.24 -10.36 8.74
CA ARG A 141 10.16 -10.97 7.76
C ARG A 141 11.21 -11.84 8.41
N GLU A 142 11.61 -11.51 9.63
CA GLU A 142 12.69 -12.17 10.36
C GLU A 142 12.13 -13.36 11.11
N THR A 143 11.15 -13.12 11.97
CA THR A 143 10.54 -14.15 12.82
C THR A 143 9.54 -15.04 12.09
N LYS A 144 9.12 -14.64 10.87
CA LYS A 144 8.06 -15.29 10.07
C LYS A 144 6.68 -15.36 10.76
N LYS A 145 6.54 -14.76 11.95
CA LYS A 145 5.28 -14.74 12.70
C LYS A 145 4.31 -13.75 12.06
N ARG A 146 3.01 -13.99 12.21
CA ARG A 146 1.98 -13.04 11.76
C ARG A 146 2.17 -11.69 12.46
N LYS A 147 2.15 -10.62 11.68
CA LYS A 147 2.14 -9.26 12.21
C LYS A 147 0.70 -8.90 12.55
N LEU A 148 0.47 -8.42 13.77
CA LEU A 148 -0.86 -8.00 14.21
C LEU A 148 -1.37 -6.85 13.36
N MET A 149 -2.60 -6.97 12.88
CA MET A 149 -3.30 -5.93 12.13
C MET A 149 -4.75 -5.92 12.62
N LEU A 150 -5.22 -4.79 13.12
CA LEU A 150 -6.63 -4.60 13.46
C LEU A 150 -7.27 -3.68 12.44
N VAL A 151 -8.39 -4.10 11.87
CA VAL A 151 -9.19 -3.26 10.97
C VAL A 151 -10.55 -3.07 11.64
N ILE A 152 -10.91 -1.81 11.86
CA ILE A 152 -12.18 -1.41 12.47
C ILE A 152 -12.96 -0.63 11.42
N ARG A 153 -14.22 -0.97 11.22
CA ARG A 153 -15.11 -0.21 10.34
C ARG A 153 -15.38 1.17 10.94
N GLN A 154 -15.54 2.19 10.08
CA GLN A 154 -15.63 3.60 10.49
C GLN A 154 -16.76 3.91 11.49
N ASP A 155 -17.85 3.16 11.44
CA ASP A 155 -19.04 3.28 12.28
C ASP A 155 -18.99 2.38 13.54
N ARG A 156 -17.83 1.75 13.81
CA ARG A 156 -17.63 0.83 14.93
C ARG A 156 -16.67 1.39 15.99
N TYR A 157 -16.33 2.66 15.89
CA TYR A 157 -15.60 3.37 16.92
C TYR A 157 -16.18 4.77 17.10
N VAL A 158 -15.99 5.31 18.30
CA VAL A 158 -16.25 6.71 18.64
C VAL A 158 -14.93 7.25 19.19
N VAL A 159 -14.62 8.49 18.86
CA VAL A 159 -13.51 9.23 19.47
C VAL A 159 -14.16 10.35 20.25
N ASP A 160 -14.11 10.25 21.56
CA ASP A 160 -14.52 11.32 22.46
C ASP A 160 -13.32 12.24 22.68
N GLU A 161 -13.55 13.55 22.65
CA GLU A 161 -12.55 14.60 22.93
C GLU A 161 -12.35 14.83 24.43
#